data_AF-A0A6M0P403-F1
#
_entry.id   AF-A0A6M0P403-F1
#
_cell.length_a   1.000
_cell.length_b   1.000
_cell.length_c   1.000
_cell.angle_alpha   90.00
_cell.angle_beta   90.00
_cell.angle_gamma   90.00
#
_symmetry.space_group_name_H-M   'P 1'
#
loop_
_entity.id
_entity.type
_entity.pdbx_description
1 polymer ?
#
loop_
_entity_poly.entity_id
_entity_poly.type
_entity_poly.pdbx_seq_one_letter_code
_entity_poly.pdbx_strand_id
1 'polypeptide(L)'
;MKKAVLSICILLCFVFMGIMFDFSNTPYKQQDIKPLLAQYMHLNAYSLPHVQFHYDGTLVTSTMPYDFIEFFIRKASHVTEYTILTLLFLITFSCTSISLRKAVPIAMILSFLYACLDEWHQSFVPDRTGHIIDVVTFDSFGIIIGTLLFGIGRSIYTRKKRKQLSIEKRQSVAE
;
A
#
# COMPACT_ATOMS: atom_id res chain seq x y z
N MET A 1 -0.05 -29.08 -5.81
CA MET A 1 0.83 -27.91 -5.55
C MET A 1 0.22 -26.57 -5.99
N LYS A 2 -0.04 -26.30 -7.28
CA LYS A 2 -0.54 -24.99 -7.73
C LYS A 2 -1.83 -24.51 -7.04
N LYS A 3 -2.79 -25.43 -6.80
CA LYS A 3 -4.04 -25.12 -6.07
C LYS A 3 -3.80 -24.72 -4.60
N ALA A 4 -2.85 -25.38 -3.93
CA ALA A 4 -2.51 -25.07 -2.54
C ALA A 4 -1.85 -23.68 -2.43
N VAL A 5 -0.90 -23.38 -3.34
CA VAL A 5 -0.26 -22.06 -3.41
C VAL A 5 -1.29 -20.96 -3.69
N LEU A 6 -2.19 -21.16 -4.65
CA LEU A 6 -3.27 -20.22 -4.92
C LEU A 6 -4.16 -19.99 -3.69
N SER A 7 -4.52 -21.06 -2.98
CA SER A 7 -5.35 -20.96 -1.77
C SER A 7 -4.66 -20.15 -0.67
N ILE A 8 -3.34 -20.34 -0.49
CA ILE A 8 -2.52 -19.56 0.44
C ILE A 8 -2.49 -18.08 0.03
N CYS A 9 -2.27 -17.78 -1.26
CA CYS A 9 -2.26 -16.39 -1.74
C CYS A 9 -3.60 -15.70 -1.53
N ILE A 10 -4.71 -16.39 -1.82
CA ILE A 10 -6.06 -15.88 -1.57
C ILE A 10 -6.28 -15.62 -0.08
N LEU A 11 -5.88 -16.56 0.79
CA LEU A 11 -5.98 -16.40 2.24
C LEU A 11 -5.19 -15.15 2.71
N LEU A 12 -3.97 -14.95 2.21
CA LEU A 12 -3.16 -13.78 2.54
C LEU A 12 -3.84 -12.47 2.13
N CYS A 13 -4.50 -12.41 0.97
CA CYS A 13 -5.29 -11.24 0.57
C CYS A 13 -6.40 -10.95 1.59
N PHE A 14 -7.19 -11.96 1.97
CA PHE A 14 -8.28 -11.77 2.93
C PHE A 14 -7.80 -11.41 4.32
N VAL A 15 -6.71 -12.03 4.80
CA VAL A 15 -6.10 -11.67 6.09
C VAL A 15 -5.64 -10.22 6.07
N PHE A 16 -4.96 -9.79 5.00
CA PHE A 16 -4.48 -8.41 4.89
C PHE A 16 -5.63 -7.41 4.80
N MET A 17 -6.67 -7.69 4.01
CA MET A 17 -7.89 -6.88 3.95
C MET A 17 -8.59 -6.82 5.32
N GLY A 18 -8.62 -7.92 6.08
CA GLY A 18 -9.16 -7.94 7.44
C GLY A 18 -8.37 -7.06 8.40
N ILE A 19 -7.04 -7.05 8.30
CA ILE A 19 -6.17 -6.16 9.07
C ILE A 19 -6.45 -4.69 8.70
N MET A 20 -6.52 -4.37 7.40
CA MET A 20 -6.86 -3.01 6.95
C MET A 20 -8.22 -2.57 7.48
N PHE A 21 -9.22 -3.46 7.45
CA PHE A 21 -10.55 -3.18 7.96
C PHE A 21 -10.56 -2.90 9.47
N ASP A 22 -9.79 -3.65 10.26
CA ASP A 22 -9.66 -3.40 11.71
C ASP A 22 -9.04 -2.03 11.98
N PHE A 23 -7.98 -1.68 11.24
CA PHE A 23 -7.40 -0.33 11.28
C PHE A 23 -8.40 0.73 10.85
N SER A 24 -9.20 0.49 9.81
CA SER A 24 -10.24 1.41 9.32
C SER A 24 -11.35 1.64 10.34
N ASN A 25 -11.76 0.58 11.05
CA ASN A 25 -12.84 0.60 12.03
C ASN A 25 -12.45 1.20 13.39
N THR A 26 -11.16 1.48 13.62
CA THR A 26 -10.67 2.04 14.88
C THR A 26 -10.94 3.56 14.96
N PRO A 27 -11.60 4.11 15.99
CA PRO A 27 -11.82 5.56 16.12
C PRO A 27 -10.52 6.37 16.20
N TYR A 28 -10.53 7.63 15.72
CA TYR A 28 -9.32 8.47 15.67
C TYR A 28 -8.61 8.60 17.02
N LYS A 29 -9.37 8.76 18.12
CA LYS A 29 -8.80 8.85 19.48
C LYS A 29 -7.90 7.68 19.88
N GLN A 30 -8.16 6.48 19.35
CA GLN A 30 -7.35 5.29 19.64
C GLN A 30 -6.14 5.18 18.71
N GLN A 31 -6.13 5.92 17.59
CA GLN A 31 -5.04 5.98 16.64
C GLN A 31 -4.15 7.21 16.83
N ASP A 32 -4.56 8.17 17.66
CA ASP A 32 -3.83 9.40 17.90
C ASP A 32 -2.45 9.10 18.49
N ILE A 33 -1.42 9.30 17.67
CA ILE A 33 -0.02 9.11 18.06
C ILE A 33 0.61 10.38 18.64
N LYS A 34 -0.06 11.53 18.61
CA LYS A 34 0.50 12.79 19.11
C LYS A 34 0.94 12.73 20.57
N PRO A 35 0.18 12.11 21.50
CA PRO A 35 0.64 11.96 22.89
C PRO A 35 1.94 11.15 22.99
N LEU A 36 2.05 10.08 22.19
CA LEU A 36 3.25 9.26 22.12
C LEU A 36 4.45 10.06 21.58
N LEU A 37 4.25 10.82 20.49
CA LEU A 37 5.29 11.67 19.93
C LEU A 37 5.75 12.73 20.94
N ALA A 38 4.83 13.36 21.66
CA ALA A 38 5.14 14.37 22.68
C ALA A 38 5.87 13.79 23.91
N GLN A 39 5.69 12.50 24.20
CA GLN A 39 6.42 11.80 25.27
C GLN A 39 7.90 11.60 24.91
N TYR A 40 8.20 11.30 23.64
CA TYR A 40 9.57 11.00 23.20
C TYR A 40 10.30 12.20 22.58
N MET A 41 9.57 13.18 22.06
CA MET A 41 10.12 14.35 21.37
C MET A 41 9.54 15.62 21.97
N HIS A 42 10.39 16.55 22.36
CA HIS A 42 9.97 17.88 22.83
C HIS A 42 10.05 18.89 21.69
N LEU A 43 9.07 18.84 20.79
CA LEU A 43 9.01 19.71 19.61
C LEU A 43 8.23 20.99 19.93
N ASN A 44 8.69 22.08 19.32
CA ASN A 44 8.05 23.39 19.33
C ASN A 44 7.89 23.92 17.89
N ALA A 45 7.25 25.09 17.75
CA ALA A 45 6.94 25.68 16.43
C ALA A 45 8.16 25.99 15.54
N TYR A 46 9.38 25.98 16.10
CA TYR A 46 10.63 26.24 15.39
C TYR A 46 11.53 25.02 15.24
N SER A 47 11.06 23.85 15.71
CA SER A 47 11.84 22.61 15.67
C SER A 47 11.91 22.00 14.26
N LEU A 48 10.96 22.35 13.40
CA LEU A 48 10.86 21.87 12.02
C LEU A 48 11.03 23.04 11.03
N PRO A 49 11.52 22.80 9.80
CA PRO A 49 11.57 23.82 8.76
C PRO A 49 10.15 24.35 8.48
N HIS A 50 10.03 25.67 8.29
CA HIS A 50 8.74 26.32 8.12
C HIS A 50 8.10 25.93 6.78
N VAL A 51 7.19 24.97 6.86
CA VAL A 51 6.37 24.45 5.75
C VAL A 51 4.91 24.57 6.16
N GLN A 52 4.10 25.11 5.25
CA GLN A 52 2.65 25.22 5.40
C GLN A 52 1.97 25.04 4.05
N PHE A 53 0.88 24.26 4.02
CA PHE A 53 0.07 24.04 2.83
C PHE A 53 -1.36 23.68 3.22
N HIS A 54 -2.30 23.86 2.30
CA HIS A 54 -3.68 23.42 2.49
C HIS A 54 -3.87 22.01 1.94
N TYR A 55 -4.54 21.16 2.72
CA TYR A 55 -4.91 19.80 2.36
C TYR A 55 -6.38 19.58 2.73
N ASP A 56 -7.21 19.26 1.73
CA ASP A 56 -8.66 19.10 1.88
C ASP A 56 -9.34 20.26 2.65
N GLY A 57 -8.93 21.49 2.34
CA GLY A 57 -9.40 22.71 3.01
C GLY A 57 -8.79 22.98 4.39
N THR A 58 -8.09 22.02 5.00
CA THR A 58 -7.41 22.19 6.30
C THR A 58 -5.97 22.68 6.12
N LEU A 59 -5.48 23.51 7.06
CA LEU A 59 -4.09 23.98 7.05
C LEU A 59 -3.20 22.94 7.72
N VAL A 60 -2.25 22.39 6.97
CA VAL A 60 -1.18 21.53 7.48
C VAL A 60 0.07 22.39 7.64
N THR A 61 0.58 22.52 8.87
CA THR A 61 1.70 23.41 9.18
C THR A 61 2.70 22.77 10.14
N SER A 62 3.97 22.93 9.82
CA SER A 62 5.13 22.57 10.66
C SER A 62 5.15 23.30 12.02
N THR A 63 4.42 24.40 12.18
CA THR A 63 4.27 25.10 13.47
C THR A 63 3.46 24.30 14.49
N MET A 64 2.68 23.31 14.02
CA MET A 64 2.01 22.28 14.81
C MET A 64 2.73 20.95 14.59
N PRO A 65 3.91 20.74 15.22
CA PRO A 65 4.85 19.70 14.80
C PRO A 65 4.29 18.29 14.94
N TYR A 66 3.48 18.00 15.96
CA TYR A 66 2.90 16.67 16.16
C TYR A 66 1.82 16.35 15.12
N ASP A 67 0.90 17.29 14.85
CA ASP A 67 -0.10 17.13 13.79
C ASP A 67 0.56 17.02 12.40
N PHE A 68 1.63 17.78 12.16
CA PHE A 68 2.40 17.72 10.93
C PHE A 68 3.05 16.35 10.73
N ILE A 69 3.73 15.82 11.75
CA ILE A 69 4.37 14.50 11.70
C ILE A 69 3.31 13.39 11.57
N GLU A 70 2.24 13.44 12.36
CA GLU A 70 1.14 12.48 12.27
C GLU A 70 0.53 12.46 10.87
N PHE A 71 0.31 13.62 10.25
CA PHE A 71 -0.18 13.72 8.89
C PHE A 71 0.67 12.88 7.92
N PHE A 72 2.01 13.07 7.92
CA PHE A 72 2.90 12.30 7.03
C PHE A 72 2.93 10.81 7.36
N ILE A 73 2.92 10.45 8.64
CA ILE A 73 2.87 9.03 9.06
C ILE A 73 1.60 8.37 8.53
N ARG A 74 0.43 9.02 8.69
CA ARG A 74 -0.84 8.50 8.17
C ARG A 74 -0.79 8.36 6.65
N LYS A 75 -0.34 9.39 5.91
CA LYS A 75 -0.24 9.29 4.44
C LYS A 75 0.74 8.21 3.99
N ALA A 76 1.84 8.00 4.71
CA ALA A 76 2.78 6.92 4.43
C ALA A 76 2.17 5.53 4.69
N SER A 77 1.34 5.38 5.73
CA SER A 77 0.60 4.14 6.01
C SER A 77 -0.36 3.80 4.85
N HIS A 78 -1.17 4.76 4.40
CA HIS A 78 -2.05 4.60 3.24
C HIS A 78 -1.28 4.12 1.99
N VAL A 79 -0.20 4.82 1.61
CA VAL A 79 0.65 4.40 0.47
C VAL A 79 1.16 2.96 0.65
N THR A 80 1.58 2.61 1.86
CA THR A 80 2.14 1.29 2.18
C THR A 80 1.08 0.19 2.09
N GLU A 81 -0.10 0.42 2.65
CA GLU A 81 -1.22 -0.53 2.66
C GLU A 81 -1.66 -0.86 1.24
N TYR A 82 -1.93 0.15 0.41
CA TYR A 82 -2.36 -0.07 -0.97
C TYR A 82 -1.24 -0.58 -1.89
N THR A 83 0.02 -0.32 -1.55
CA THR A 83 1.17 -0.99 -2.20
C THR A 83 1.14 -2.50 -1.94
N ILE A 84 0.99 -2.91 -0.67
CA ILE A 84 0.98 -4.32 -0.27
C ILE A 84 -0.25 -5.02 -0.84
N LEU A 85 -1.44 -4.42 -0.73
CA LEU A 85 -2.68 -4.99 -1.27
C LEU A 85 -2.56 -5.26 -2.78
N THR A 86 -2.06 -4.29 -3.54
CA THR A 86 -1.87 -4.43 -4.98
C THR A 86 -0.85 -5.52 -5.33
N LEU A 87 0.25 -5.63 -4.56
CA LEU A 87 1.22 -6.71 -4.71
C LEU A 87 0.58 -8.08 -4.45
N LEU A 88 -0.22 -8.22 -3.39
CA LEU A 88 -0.91 -9.47 -3.06
C LEU A 88 -1.88 -9.89 -4.16
N PHE A 89 -2.65 -8.96 -4.73
CA PHE A 89 -3.51 -9.26 -5.88
C PHE A 89 -2.71 -9.71 -7.11
N LEU A 90 -1.62 -9.02 -7.45
CA LEU A 90 -0.78 -9.38 -8.59
C LEU A 90 -0.08 -10.74 -8.41
N ILE A 91 0.40 -11.04 -7.19
CA ILE A 91 0.98 -12.34 -6.83
C ILE A 91 -0.09 -13.43 -6.95
N THR A 92 -1.29 -13.19 -6.43
CA THR A 92 -2.41 -14.12 -6.52
C THR A 92 -2.78 -14.41 -7.97
N PHE A 93 -2.93 -13.37 -8.81
CA PHE A 93 -3.22 -13.56 -10.23
C PHE A 93 -2.09 -14.28 -10.98
N SER A 94 -0.83 -14.11 -10.57
CA SER A 94 0.30 -14.84 -11.14
C SER A 94 0.24 -16.36 -10.90
N CYS A 95 -0.55 -16.80 -9.90
CA CYS A 95 -0.82 -18.20 -9.61
C CYS A 95 -2.02 -18.77 -10.41
N THR A 96 -2.70 -17.94 -11.20
CA THR A 96 -3.85 -18.32 -12.04
C THR A 96 -3.47 -18.44 -13.52
N SER A 97 -4.44 -18.75 -14.39
CA SER A 97 -4.30 -18.72 -15.84
C SER A 97 -4.48 -17.33 -16.45
N ILE A 98 -4.77 -16.30 -15.64
CA ILE A 98 -4.98 -14.93 -16.12
C ILE A 98 -3.66 -14.36 -16.65
N SER A 99 -3.69 -13.84 -17.88
CA SER A 99 -2.52 -13.21 -18.47
C SER A 99 -2.17 -11.91 -17.77
N LEU A 100 -0.89 -11.56 -17.70
CA LEU A 100 -0.44 -10.35 -16.99
C LEU A 100 -1.10 -9.06 -17.52
N ARG A 101 -1.35 -9.00 -18.83
CA ARG A 101 -2.03 -7.87 -19.50
C ARG A 101 -3.45 -7.64 -18.96
N LYS A 102 -4.11 -8.70 -18.45
CA LYS A 102 -5.41 -8.62 -17.77
C LYS A 102 -5.25 -8.47 -16.26
N ALA A 103 -4.31 -9.20 -15.66
CA ALA A 103 -4.11 -9.20 -14.22
C ALA A 103 -3.75 -7.81 -13.65
N VAL A 104 -2.91 -7.04 -14.36
CA VAL A 104 -2.50 -5.70 -13.90
C VAL A 104 -3.68 -4.73 -13.77
N PRO A 105 -4.46 -4.44 -14.82
CA PRO A 105 -5.58 -3.51 -14.67
C PRO A 105 -6.65 -4.04 -13.70
N ILE A 106 -6.89 -5.35 -13.64
CA ILE A 106 -7.84 -5.92 -12.67
C ILE A 106 -7.36 -5.68 -11.24
N ALA A 107 -6.09 -5.95 -10.93
CA ALA A 107 -5.55 -5.71 -9.59
C ALA A 107 -5.62 -4.24 -9.20
N MET A 108 -5.26 -3.33 -10.10
CA MET A 108 -5.33 -1.89 -9.85
C MET A 108 -6.77 -1.43 -9.59
N ILE A 109 -7.73 -1.90 -10.38
CA ILE A 109 -9.16 -1.57 -10.19
C ILE A 109 -9.66 -2.12 -8.86
N LEU A 110 -9.33 -3.37 -8.51
CA LEU A 110 -9.75 -3.96 -7.24
C LEU A 110 -9.17 -3.20 -6.04
N SER A 111 -7.88 -2.84 -6.08
CA SER A 111 -7.26 -2.04 -5.01
C SER A 111 -7.90 -0.65 -4.92
N PHE A 112 -8.18 0.00 -6.05
CA PHE A 112 -8.80 1.33 -6.07
C PHE A 112 -10.23 1.29 -5.53
N LEU A 113 -11.02 0.28 -5.92
CA LEU A 113 -12.37 0.09 -5.37
C LEU A 113 -12.32 -0.20 -3.87
N TYR A 114 -11.33 -0.97 -3.40
CA TYR A 114 -11.13 -1.18 -1.98
C TYR A 114 -10.81 0.12 -1.25
N ALA A 115 -9.97 0.99 -1.83
CA ALA A 115 -9.69 2.32 -1.28
C ALA A 115 -10.94 3.19 -1.17
N CYS A 116 -11.78 3.20 -2.20
CA CYS A 116 -13.07 3.89 -2.14
C CYS A 116 -13.97 3.33 -1.03
N LEU A 117 -14.03 2.01 -0.87
CA LEU A 117 -14.83 1.36 0.16
C LEU A 117 -14.29 1.66 1.57
N ASP A 118 -12.97 1.74 1.71
CA ASP A 118 -12.33 2.06 2.97
C ASP A 118 -12.65 3.49 3.42
N GLU A 119 -12.42 4.49 2.57
CA GLU A 119 -12.74 5.89 2.88
C GLU A 119 -14.25 6.10 3.12
N TRP A 120 -15.08 5.40 2.35
CA TRP A 120 -16.52 5.39 2.58
C TRP A 120 -16.88 4.78 3.94
N HIS A 121 -16.26 3.66 4.32
CA HIS A 121 -16.45 3.06 5.65
C HIS A 121 -16.01 4.02 6.76
N GLN A 122 -14.82 4.62 6.64
CA GLN A 122 -14.28 5.53 7.64
C GLN A 122 -15.21 6.72 7.91
N SER A 123 -16.02 7.16 6.93
CA SER A 123 -17.02 8.20 7.12
C SER A 123 -18.14 7.86 8.12
N PHE A 124 -18.32 6.57 8.45
CA PHE A 124 -19.27 6.11 9.47
C PHE A 124 -18.61 5.85 10.84
N VAL A 125 -17.29 5.91 10.94
CA VAL A 125 -16.56 5.66 12.18
C VAL A 125 -16.50 6.96 13.01
N PRO A 126 -16.79 6.92 14.32
CA PRO A 126 -16.74 8.11 15.16
C PRO A 126 -15.37 8.80 15.14
N ASP A 127 -15.39 10.14 15.09
CA ASP A 127 -14.19 10.99 15.06
C ASP A 127 -13.24 10.74 13.86
N ARG A 128 -13.68 10.01 12.83
CA ARG A 128 -12.98 9.82 11.56
C ARG A 128 -13.64 10.65 10.46
N THR A 129 -12.82 11.12 9.53
CA THR A 129 -13.27 11.76 8.30
C THR A 129 -12.68 11.00 7.12
N GLY A 130 -13.56 10.52 6.24
CA GLY A 130 -13.14 9.96 4.97
C GLY A 130 -12.73 11.08 4.01
N HIS A 131 -11.58 10.96 3.37
CA HIS A 131 -11.03 11.96 2.46
C HIS A 131 -10.89 11.36 1.06
N ILE A 132 -11.76 11.75 0.12
CA ILE A 132 -11.69 11.28 -1.28
C ILE A 132 -10.32 11.63 -1.91
N ILE A 133 -9.70 12.71 -1.46
CA ILE A 133 -8.37 13.10 -1.90
C ILE A 133 -7.31 12.04 -1.53
N ASP A 134 -7.47 11.27 -0.45
CA ASP A 134 -6.57 10.16 -0.12
C ASP A 134 -6.62 9.05 -1.17
N VAL A 135 -7.82 8.65 -1.58
CA VAL A 135 -8.04 7.65 -2.64
C VAL A 135 -7.32 8.05 -3.92
N VAL A 136 -7.54 9.29 -4.37
CA VAL A 136 -7.05 9.78 -5.67
C VAL A 136 -5.54 10.04 -5.65
N THR A 137 -4.99 10.40 -4.50
CA THR A 137 -3.57 10.77 -4.38
C THR A 137 -2.74 9.65 -3.77
N PHE A 138 -2.78 9.46 -2.46
CA PHE A 138 -1.89 8.57 -1.72
C PHE A 138 -2.17 7.09 -1.97
N ASP A 139 -3.44 6.68 -1.96
CA ASP A 139 -3.79 5.27 -2.17
C ASP A 139 -3.47 4.87 -3.60
N SER A 140 -3.89 5.69 -4.58
CA SER A 140 -3.56 5.50 -5.99
C SER A 140 -2.04 5.49 -6.24
N PHE A 141 -1.27 6.33 -5.53
CA PHE A 141 0.19 6.31 -5.61
C PHE A 141 0.76 4.98 -5.07
N GLY A 142 0.24 4.46 -3.96
CA GLY A 142 0.57 3.12 -3.45
C GLY A 142 0.26 2.01 -4.45
N ILE A 143 -0.90 2.05 -5.11
CA ILE A 143 -1.29 1.08 -6.16
C ILE A 143 -0.28 1.09 -7.31
N ILE A 144 0.15 2.28 -7.75
CA ILE A 144 1.15 2.44 -8.80
C ILE A 144 2.49 1.85 -8.36
N ILE A 145 2.96 2.17 -7.14
CA ILE A 145 4.20 1.62 -6.58
C ILE A 145 4.15 0.10 -6.54
N GLY A 146 3.07 -0.48 -6.00
CA GLY A 146 2.90 -1.94 -5.93
C GLY A 146 2.97 -2.60 -7.31
N THR A 147 2.35 -1.97 -8.31
CA THR A 147 2.40 -2.43 -9.71
C THR A 147 3.81 -2.38 -10.29
N LEU A 148 4.55 -1.28 -10.05
CA LEU A 148 5.94 -1.13 -10.51
C LEU A 148 6.87 -2.15 -9.86
N LEU A 149 6.77 -2.32 -8.53
CA LEU A 149 7.57 -3.29 -7.78
C LEU A 149 7.34 -4.72 -8.28
N PHE A 150 6.09 -5.10 -8.55
CA PHE A 150 5.78 -6.39 -9.15
C PHE A 150 6.43 -6.56 -10.54
N GLY A 151 6.33 -5.53 -11.39
CA GLY A 151 6.92 -5.53 -12.74
C GLY A 151 8.44 -5.68 -12.72
N ILE A 152 9.12 -4.95 -11.82
CA ILE A 152 10.58 -5.04 -11.61
C ILE A 152 10.96 -6.44 -11.12
N GLY A 153 10.31 -6.93 -10.06
CA GLY A 153 10.59 -8.25 -9.49
C GLY A 153 10.42 -9.38 -10.52
N ARG A 154 9.34 -9.33 -11.30
CA ARG A 154 9.10 -10.29 -12.38
C ARG A 154 10.13 -10.19 -13.50
N SER A 155 10.54 -8.99 -13.89
CA SER A 155 11.56 -8.78 -14.92
C SER A 155 12.91 -9.35 -14.49
N ILE A 156 13.29 -9.18 -13.23
CA ILE A 156 14.50 -9.77 -12.65
C ILE A 156 14.41 -11.31 -12.65
N TYR A 157 13.30 -11.87 -12.18
CA TYR A 157 13.08 -13.32 -12.14
C TYR A 157 13.14 -13.97 -13.53
N THR A 158 12.46 -13.38 -14.51
CA THR A 158 12.44 -13.91 -15.88
C THR A 158 13.81 -13.83 -16.57
N ARG A 159 14.58 -12.76 -16.33
CA ARG A 159 15.97 -12.64 -16.82
C ARG A 159 16.87 -13.73 -16.22
N LYS A 160 16.81 -13.95 -14.90
CA LYS A 160 17.59 -15.00 -14.22
C LYS A 160 17.27 -16.39 -14.78
N LYS A 161 15.98 -16.72 -14.92
CA LYS A 161 15.54 -18.02 -15.45
C LYS A 161 15.99 -18.26 -16.90
N ARG A 162 15.92 -17.24 -17.76
CA ARG A 162 16.40 -17.34 -19.15
C ARG A 162 17.91 -17.59 -19.21
N LYS A 163 18.70 -16.92 -18.36
CA LYS A 163 20.14 -17.12 -18.28
C LYS A 163 20.48 -18.55 -17.85
N GLN A 164 19.81 -19.07 -16.84
CA GLN A 164 20.01 -20.44 -16.38
C GLN A 164 19.70 -21.47 -17.48
N LEU A 165 18.54 -21.37 -18.13
CA LEU A 165 18.18 -22.25 -19.25
C LEU A 165 19.18 -22.18 -20.41
N SER A 166 19.78 -21.01 -20.66
CA SER A 166 20.82 -20.86 -21.68
C SER A 166 22.14 -21.53 -21.30
N ILE A 167 22.47 -21.63 -20.01
CA ILE A 167 23.66 -22.33 -19.51
C ILE A 167 23.44 -23.84 -19.59
N GLU A 168 22.31 -24.33 -19.08
CA GLU A 168 21.94 -25.76 -19.12
C GLU A 168 21.94 -26.29 -20.56
N LYS A 169 21.39 -25.53 -21.52
CA LYS A 169 21.38 -25.91 -22.94
C LYS A 169 22.78 -25.94 -23.59
N ARG A 170 23.74 -25.14 -23.12
CA ARG A 170 25.12 -25.17 -23.63
C ARG A 170 25.89 -26.37 -23.10
N GLN A 171 25.66 -26.75 -21.85
CA GLN A 171 26.28 -27.93 -21.24
C GLN A 171 25.80 -29.22 -21.90
N SER A 172 24.49 -29.35 -22.18
CA SER A 172 23.92 -30.55 -22.81
C SER A 172 24.32 -30.77 -24.28
N VAL A 173 24.94 -29.79 -24.95
CA VAL A 173 25.44 -29.91 -26.33
C VAL A 173 26.94 -30.24 -26.35
N ALA A 174 27.62 -30.03 -25.22
CA ALA A 174 29.05 -30.32 -25.08
C ALA A 174 29.34 -31.76 -24.60
N GLU A 175 28.32 -32.47 -24.13
CA GLU A 175 28.32 -33.91 -23.80
C GLU A 175 27.86 -34.75 -24.99
#